data_AF-A0A402AMZ0-F1
#
_entry.id   AF-A0A402AMZ0-F1
#
_cell.length_a   1.000
_cell.length_b   1.000
_cell.length_c   1.000
_cell.angle_alpha   90.00
_cell.angle_beta   90.00
_cell.angle_gamma   90.00
#
_symmetry.space_group_name_H-M   'P 1'
#
loop_
_entity.id
_entity.type
_entity.pdbx_description
1 polymer ?
#
loop_
_entity_poly.entity_id
_entity_poly.type
_entity_poly.pdbx_seq_one_letter_code
_entity_poly.pdbx_strand_id
1 'polypeptide(L)'
;MLERYSRQTLFGPIGKAGQERLQKATVTIVGCGALGTVLANNLCRAGVGHLVIADRDYIEMNNLQRQILFDEDDVAQHIPKAIAAKQRLSRINSEVEVEALVDDITADGIESLVQETDLILDATDNFETRYIINDACIKHQRPWIYSGVIAAYGVTMNILPGQTACLRCAFPELPRLAVHQPVIQQGYSMVS
;
A
#
# COMPACT_ATOMS: atom_id res chain seq x y z
N MET A 1 -17.20 13.44 -19.46
CA MET A 1 -16.79 12.46 -18.44
C MET A 1 -16.62 11.12 -19.14
N LEU A 2 -15.46 10.45 -18.96
CA LEU A 2 -15.16 9.04 -19.28
C LEU A 2 -14.62 8.61 -20.68
N GLU A 3 -13.73 9.37 -21.35
CA GLU A 3 -12.91 8.73 -22.40
C GLU A 3 -11.84 7.80 -21.78
N ARG A 4 -11.18 8.27 -20.70
CA ARG A 4 -10.08 7.58 -20.01
C ARG A 4 -10.45 6.17 -19.52
N TYR A 5 -11.57 6.00 -18.81
CA TYR A 5 -11.97 4.71 -18.23
C TYR A 5 -12.97 3.93 -19.10
N SER A 6 -13.16 4.32 -20.36
CA SER A 6 -14.12 3.66 -21.27
C SER A 6 -13.94 2.13 -21.31
N ARG A 7 -12.70 1.65 -21.50
CA ARG A 7 -12.37 0.21 -21.52
C ARG A 7 -12.66 -0.50 -20.19
N GLN A 8 -12.41 0.16 -19.06
CA GLN A 8 -12.66 -0.38 -17.72
C GLN A 8 -14.17 -0.49 -17.45
N THR A 9 -14.96 0.50 -17.87
CA THR A 9 -16.43 0.49 -17.70
C THR A 9 -17.15 -0.52 -18.59
N LEU A 10 -16.51 -1.02 -19.66
CA LEU A 10 -17.06 -2.11 -20.48
C LEU A 10 -16.99 -3.46 -19.78
N PHE A 11 -16.11 -3.62 -18.78
CA PHE A 11 -16.02 -4.84 -17.99
C PHE A 11 -17.17 -4.89 -16.99
N GLY A 12 -18.14 -5.79 -17.22
CA GLY A 12 -19.39 -5.87 -16.45
C GLY A 12 -19.25 -5.85 -14.92
N PRO A 13 -18.30 -6.58 -14.31
CA PRO A 13 -18.09 -6.55 -12.86
C PRO A 13 -17.66 -5.18 -12.29
N ILE A 14 -17.11 -4.28 -13.11
CA ILE A 14 -16.86 -2.88 -12.73
C ILE A 14 -18.03 -2.02 -13.21
N GLY A 15 -18.26 -1.96 -14.52
CA GLY A 15 -19.31 -1.12 -15.10
C GLY A 15 -19.13 0.37 -14.79
N LYS A 16 -20.14 1.18 -15.12
CA LYS A 16 -20.15 2.61 -14.76
C LYS A 16 -20.23 2.81 -13.24
N ALA A 17 -21.09 2.05 -12.57
CA ALA A 17 -21.28 2.15 -11.12
C ALA A 17 -20.02 1.80 -10.32
N GLY A 18 -19.24 0.79 -10.72
CA GLY A 18 -17.97 0.48 -10.09
C GLY A 18 -16.92 1.56 -10.32
N GLN A 19 -16.88 2.16 -11.51
CA GLN A 19 -15.98 3.29 -11.77
C GLN A 19 -16.34 4.52 -10.92
N GLU A 20 -17.63 4.84 -10.79
CA GLU A 20 -18.10 5.92 -9.91
C GLU A 20 -17.76 5.66 -8.44
N ARG A 21 -17.78 4.39 -8.01
CA ARG A 21 -17.33 4.00 -6.66
C ARG A 21 -15.83 4.20 -6.49
N LEU A 22 -15.01 3.80 -7.47
CA LEU A 22 -13.56 4.03 -7.43
C LEU A 22 -13.25 5.53 -7.33
N GLN A 23 -13.90 6.36 -8.14
CA GLN A 23 -13.70 7.82 -8.15
C GLN A 23 -14.11 8.52 -6.86
N LYS A 24 -14.92 7.87 -6.00
CA LYS A 24 -15.31 8.38 -4.69
C LYS A 24 -14.51 7.77 -3.55
N ALA A 25 -13.72 6.73 -3.82
CA ALA A 25 -12.99 6.01 -2.80
C ALA A 25 -11.71 6.75 -2.41
N THR A 26 -11.38 6.68 -1.14
CA THR A 26 -10.08 7.05 -0.58
C THR A 26 -9.30 5.80 -0.23
N VAL A 27 -8.10 5.62 -0.79
CA VAL A 27 -7.23 4.47 -0.48
C VAL A 27 -5.90 4.95 0.07
N THR A 28 -5.53 4.44 1.24
CA THR A 28 -4.23 4.71 1.86
C THR A 28 -3.26 3.58 1.57
N ILE A 29 -2.08 3.92 1.05
CA ILE A 29 -0.98 2.99 0.82
C ILE A 29 0.11 3.30 1.82
N VAL A 30 0.43 2.31 2.65
CA VAL A 30 1.47 2.40 3.65
C VAL A 30 2.75 1.74 3.12
N GLY A 31 3.78 2.55 2.88
CA GLY A 31 5.00 2.16 2.18
C GLY A 31 4.91 2.42 0.67
N CYS A 32 5.91 3.11 0.13
CA CYS A 32 6.08 3.46 -1.28
C CYS A 32 7.35 2.85 -1.87
N GLY A 33 7.67 1.62 -1.45
CA GLY A 33 8.75 0.82 -2.01
C GLY A 33 8.37 0.08 -3.29
N ALA A 34 8.96 -1.11 -3.50
CA ALA A 34 8.76 -1.90 -4.72
C ALA A 34 7.29 -2.28 -4.94
N LEU A 35 6.63 -2.72 -3.87
CA LEU A 35 5.20 -3.07 -3.90
C LEU A 35 4.32 -1.82 -3.96
N GLY A 36 4.60 -0.83 -3.10
CA GLY A 36 3.81 0.40 -3.00
C GLY A 36 3.75 1.19 -4.30
N THR A 37 4.87 1.28 -5.04
CA THR A 37 4.92 1.95 -6.36
C THR A 37 4.01 1.27 -7.40
N VAL A 38 3.94 -0.06 -7.41
CA VAL A 38 3.04 -0.81 -8.30
C VAL A 38 1.57 -0.59 -7.92
N LEU A 39 1.25 -0.69 -6.63
CA LEU A 39 -0.10 -0.47 -6.12
C LEU A 39 -0.61 0.93 -6.46
N ALA A 40 0.18 1.95 -6.13
CA ALA A 40 -0.18 3.35 -6.36
C ALA A 40 -0.36 3.65 -7.85
N ASN A 41 0.55 3.15 -8.71
CA ASN A 41 0.44 3.30 -10.16
C ASN A 41 -0.86 2.68 -10.71
N ASN A 42 -1.19 1.47 -10.27
CA ASN A 42 -2.39 0.77 -10.74
C ASN A 42 -3.68 1.44 -10.27
N LEU A 43 -3.76 1.84 -8.99
CA LEU A 43 -4.95 2.51 -8.45
C LEU A 43 -5.17 3.90 -9.06
N CYS A 44 -4.09 4.66 -9.27
CA CYS A 44 -4.16 5.96 -9.93
C CYS A 44 -4.68 5.82 -11.36
N ARG A 45 -4.21 4.82 -12.10
CA ARG A 45 -4.68 4.53 -13.47
C ARG A 45 -6.10 3.98 -13.51
N ALA A 46 -6.52 3.27 -12.47
CA ALA A 46 -7.90 2.78 -12.32
C ALA A 46 -8.90 3.88 -11.92
N GLY A 47 -8.41 5.08 -11.59
CA GLY A 47 -9.25 6.23 -11.25
C GLY A 47 -9.84 6.18 -9.85
N VAL A 48 -9.06 5.69 -8.87
CA VAL A 48 -9.38 5.93 -7.45
C VAL A 48 -9.43 7.44 -7.21
N GLY A 49 -10.44 7.92 -6.48
CA GLY A 49 -10.66 9.35 -6.27
C GLY A 49 -9.53 10.03 -5.51
N HIS A 50 -9.19 9.45 -4.36
CA HIS A 50 -8.15 9.97 -3.48
C HIS A 50 -7.15 8.87 -3.08
N LEU A 51 -5.87 9.10 -3.32
CA LEU A 51 -4.77 8.24 -2.92
C LEU A 51 -3.89 8.94 -1.88
N VAL A 52 -3.81 8.36 -0.69
CA VAL A 52 -2.89 8.80 0.35
C VAL A 52 -1.68 7.86 0.35
N ILE A 53 -0.48 8.41 0.19
CA ILE A 53 0.77 7.62 0.16
C ILE A 53 1.62 8.04 1.36
N ALA A 54 1.81 7.11 2.29
CA ALA A 54 2.61 7.33 3.49
C ALA A 54 3.94 6.56 3.40
N ASP A 55 5.05 7.29 3.37
CA ASP A 55 6.41 6.73 3.40
C ASP A 55 7.40 7.81 3.87
N ARG A 56 8.21 7.50 4.89
CA ARG A 56 9.21 8.43 5.47
C ARG A 56 10.55 8.44 4.76
N ASP A 57 10.81 7.45 3.92
CA ASP A 57 12.12 7.25 3.33
C ASP A 57 12.37 8.14 2.11
N TYR A 58 13.64 8.23 1.76
CA TYR A 58 14.13 8.85 0.54
C TYR A 58 14.46 7.80 -0.52
N ILE A 59 14.57 8.24 -1.76
CA ILE A 59 14.87 7.36 -2.89
C ILE A 59 16.37 7.10 -2.94
N GLU A 60 16.74 5.85 -3.20
CA GLU A 60 18.14 5.42 -3.32
C GLU A 60 18.38 4.73 -4.67
N MET A 61 19.59 4.88 -5.20
CA MET A 61 19.98 4.33 -6.50
C MET A 61 19.78 2.80 -6.60
N ASN A 62 20.11 2.06 -5.54
CA ASN A 62 19.96 0.60 -5.44
C ASN A 62 18.49 0.13 -5.47
N ASN A 63 17.54 1.05 -5.28
CA ASN A 63 16.12 0.76 -5.19
C ASN A 63 15.40 0.94 -6.54
N LEU A 64 15.99 1.69 -7.47
CA LEU A 64 15.39 1.99 -8.78
C LEU A 64 15.11 0.74 -9.63
N GLN A 65 15.87 -0.36 -9.45
CA GLN A 65 15.64 -1.62 -10.17
C GLN A 65 14.25 -2.24 -9.94
N ARG A 66 13.54 -1.84 -8.87
CA ARG A 66 12.21 -2.37 -8.52
C ARG A 66 11.18 -1.33 -8.10
N GLN A 67 11.55 -0.07 -7.91
CA GLN A 67 10.64 1.01 -7.49
C GLN A 67 10.25 1.86 -8.71
N ILE A 68 9.16 1.44 -9.38
CA ILE A 68 8.87 1.83 -10.76
C ILE A 68 8.38 3.28 -10.96
N LEU A 69 8.12 4.02 -9.88
CA LEU A 69 7.66 5.41 -9.96
C LEU A 69 8.80 6.44 -9.98
N PHE A 70 10.02 6.01 -9.64
CA PHE A 70 11.16 6.89 -9.40
C PHE A 70 12.23 6.74 -10.48
N ASP A 71 13.04 7.77 -10.66
CA ASP A 71 14.20 7.76 -11.56
C ASP A 71 15.46 8.37 -10.92
N GLU A 72 16.55 8.47 -11.69
CA GLU A 72 17.83 8.97 -11.22
C GLU A 72 17.79 10.47 -10.86
N ASP A 73 16.90 11.26 -11.48
CA ASP A 73 16.75 12.68 -11.15
C ASP A 73 16.10 12.85 -9.78
N ASP A 74 15.14 11.99 -9.44
CA ASP A 74 14.53 11.97 -8.10
C ASP A 74 15.58 11.66 -7.01
N VAL A 75 16.55 10.76 -7.31
CA VAL A 75 17.68 10.45 -6.42
C VAL A 75 18.62 11.65 -6.28
N ALA A 76 19.00 12.28 -7.40
CA ALA A 76 19.90 13.43 -7.40
C ALA A 76 19.35 14.63 -6.61
N GLN A 77 18.02 14.80 -6.62
CA GLN A 77 17.31 15.85 -5.89
C GLN A 77 17.01 15.49 -4.42
N HIS A 78 17.32 14.26 -3.99
CA HIS A 78 17.04 13.76 -2.64
C HIS A 78 15.57 13.95 -2.24
N ILE A 79 14.66 13.55 -3.13
CA ILE A 79 13.21 13.71 -2.91
C ILE A 79 12.69 12.57 -2.03
N PRO A 80 11.83 12.84 -1.02
CA PRO A 80 11.13 11.79 -0.28
C PRO A 80 10.24 10.93 -1.19
N LYS A 81 10.18 9.62 -0.95
CA LYS A 81 9.44 8.67 -1.80
C LYS A 81 7.98 9.08 -2.00
N ALA A 82 7.27 9.44 -0.93
CA ALA A 82 5.86 9.84 -0.99
C ALA A 82 5.66 11.07 -1.89
N ILE A 83 6.57 12.05 -1.82
CA ILE A 83 6.51 13.28 -2.62
C ILE A 83 6.76 12.97 -4.10
N ALA A 84 7.79 12.20 -4.42
CA ALA A 84 8.09 11.81 -5.80
C ALA A 84 6.94 10.98 -6.40
N ALA A 85 6.34 10.08 -5.62
CA ALA A 85 5.19 9.29 -6.03
C ALA A 85 4.00 10.19 -6.38
N LYS A 86 3.66 11.16 -5.51
CA LYS A 86 2.63 12.16 -5.81
C LYS A 86 2.91 12.90 -7.10
N GLN A 87 4.11 13.44 -7.27
CA GLN A 87 4.49 14.18 -8.49
C GLN A 87 4.34 13.32 -9.75
N ARG A 88 4.78 12.05 -9.71
CA ARG A 88 4.67 11.12 -10.84
C ARG A 88 3.21 10.78 -11.14
N LEU A 89 2.42 10.44 -10.12
CA LEU A 89 1.04 10.00 -10.27
C LEU A 89 0.11 11.12 -10.73
N SER A 90 0.31 12.35 -10.24
CA SER A 90 -0.44 13.52 -10.72
C SER A 90 -0.20 13.81 -12.22
N ARG A 91 0.97 13.45 -12.77
CA ARG A 91 1.23 13.50 -14.22
C ARG A 91 0.56 12.36 -15.00
N ILE A 92 0.37 11.20 -14.38
CA ILE A 92 -0.28 10.03 -14.99
C ILE A 92 -1.79 10.25 -15.10
N ASN A 93 -2.40 10.77 -14.04
CA ASN A 93 -3.84 10.99 -13.97
C ASN A 93 -4.18 12.19 -13.09
N SER A 94 -4.46 13.33 -13.73
CA SER A 94 -4.81 14.58 -13.05
C SER A 94 -6.22 14.60 -12.43
N GLU A 95 -7.05 13.58 -12.70
CA GLU A 95 -8.37 13.42 -12.08
C GLU A 95 -8.29 12.77 -10.69
N VAL A 96 -7.13 12.21 -10.33
CA VAL A 96 -6.90 11.54 -9.04
C VAL A 96 -6.22 12.54 -8.10
N GLU A 97 -6.82 12.75 -6.94
CA GLU A 97 -6.17 13.47 -5.86
C GLU A 97 -5.11 12.57 -5.24
N VAL A 98 -3.86 13.05 -5.16
CA VAL A 98 -2.77 12.31 -4.54
C VAL A 98 -2.19 13.13 -3.40
N GLU A 99 -2.27 12.58 -2.20
CA GLU A 99 -1.69 13.10 -0.98
C GLU A 99 -0.41 12.33 -0.65
N ALA A 100 0.61 13.07 -0.22
CA ALA A 100 1.90 12.52 0.16
C ALA A 100 2.16 12.86 1.63
N LEU A 101 2.33 11.81 2.43
CA LEU A 101 2.66 11.90 3.85
C LEU A 101 4.08 11.38 4.05
N VAL A 102 4.99 12.30 4.36
CA VAL A 102 6.38 11.97 4.69
C VAL A 102 6.47 11.81 6.20
N ASP A 103 5.96 10.69 6.71
CA ASP A 103 5.91 10.42 8.14
C ASP A 103 6.08 8.92 8.41
N ASP A 104 6.51 8.60 9.63
CA ASP A 104 6.55 7.22 10.12
C ASP A 104 5.17 6.77 10.56
N ILE A 105 4.92 5.47 10.43
CA ILE A 105 3.64 4.88 10.80
C ILE A 105 3.71 4.49 12.26
N THR A 106 3.36 5.46 13.10
CA THR A 106 3.22 5.27 14.54
C THR A 106 1.82 4.78 14.89
N ALA A 107 1.66 4.27 16.11
CA ALA A 107 0.35 3.86 16.63
C ALA A 107 -0.66 5.01 16.63
N ASP A 108 -0.22 6.25 16.90
CA ASP A 108 -1.11 7.41 16.88
C ASP A 108 -1.38 7.90 15.45
N GLY A 109 -0.36 7.90 14.58
CA GLY A 109 -0.48 8.36 13.20
C GLY A 109 -1.37 7.47 12.32
N ILE A 110 -1.38 6.15 12.56
CA ILE A 110 -2.20 5.24 11.76
C ILE A 110 -3.71 5.40 12.06
N GLU A 111 -4.08 5.82 13.27
CA GLU A 111 -5.47 5.87 13.72
C GLU A 111 -6.30 6.89 12.94
N SER A 112 -5.71 8.05 12.60
CA SER A 112 -6.36 9.05 11.75
C SER A 112 -6.51 8.54 10.32
N LEU A 113 -5.45 7.97 9.75
CA LEU A 113 -5.46 7.43 8.38
C LEU A 113 -6.53 6.35 8.18
N VAL A 114 -6.68 5.45 9.16
CA VAL A 114 -7.67 4.37 9.11
C VAL A 114 -9.11 4.90 9.13
N GLN A 115 -9.36 6.01 9.85
CA GLN A 115 -10.69 6.58 9.96
C GLN A 115 -11.13 7.28 8.66
N GLU A 116 -10.18 7.93 7.97
CA GLU A 116 -10.44 8.77 6.80
C GLU A 116 -10.39 8.02 5.46
N THR A 117 -9.90 6.79 5.45
CA THR A 117 -9.78 5.96 4.24
C THR A 117 -10.88 4.92 4.11
N ASP A 118 -11.15 4.41 2.91
CA ASP A 118 -12.05 3.27 2.67
C ASP A 118 -11.32 1.92 2.71
N LEU A 119 -10.02 1.92 2.39
CA LEU A 119 -9.18 0.74 2.30
C LEU A 119 -7.73 1.10 2.60
N ILE A 120 -7.07 0.30 3.44
CA ILE A 120 -5.62 0.34 3.60
C ILE A 120 -4.96 -0.76 2.77
N LEU A 121 -3.93 -0.39 2.03
CA LEU A 121 -2.98 -1.30 1.41
C LEU A 121 -1.64 -1.22 2.12
N ASP A 122 -1.18 -2.35 2.64
CA ASP A 122 0.12 -2.43 3.29
C ASP A 122 1.18 -2.96 2.31
N ALA A 123 2.20 -2.14 2.10
CA ALA A 123 3.38 -2.43 1.32
C ALA A 123 4.66 -2.25 2.15
N THR A 124 4.56 -2.32 3.48
CA THR A 124 5.68 -2.27 4.42
C THR A 124 6.41 -3.60 4.48
N ASP A 125 7.68 -3.56 4.89
CA ASP A 125 8.52 -4.72 5.15
C ASP A 125 8.78 -4.95 6.66
N ASN A 126 8.19 -4.11 7.53
CA ASN A 126 8.35 -4.20 8.98
C ASN A 126 7.14 -4.88 9.65
N PHE A 127 7.39 -5.99 10.36
CA PHE A 127 6.35 -6.68 11.12
C PHE A 127 5.67 -5.78 12.16
N GLU A 128 6.40 -4.96 12.92
CA GLU A 128 5.81 -4.12 13.97
C GLU A 128 4.73 -3.20 13.40
N THR A 129 5.04 -2.51 12.29
CA THR A 129 4.09 -1.66 11.57
C THR A 129 2.85 -2.44 11.12
N ARG A 130 3.00 -3.69 10.65
CA ARG A 130 1.87 -4.54 10.24
C ARG A 130 0.91 -4.84 11.38
N TYR A 131 1.42 -5.09 12.58
CA TYR A 131 0.57 -5.33 13.76
C TYR A 131 -0.13 -4.04 14.21
N ILE A 132 0.56 -2.89 14.14
CA ILE A 132 -0.05 -1.58 14.41
C ILE A 132 -1.21 -1.30 13.44
N ILE A 133 -1.00 -1.50 12.13
CA ILE A 133 -2.05 -1.34 11.11
C ILE A 133 -3.20 -2.33 11.35
N ASN A 134 -2.89 -3.60 11.61
CA ASN A 134 -3.89 -4.63 11.90
C ASN A 134 -4.84 -4.18 13.02
N ASP A 135 -4.27 -3.73 14.13
CA ASP A 135 -5.03 -3.42 15.33
C ASP A 135 -5.92 -2.20 15.12
N ALA A 136 -5.39 -1.16 14.46
CA ALA A 136 -6.16 0.03 14.09
C ALA A 136 -7.30 -0.31 13.11
N CYS A 137 -7.03 -1.10 12.06
CA CYS A 137 -8.05 -1.51 11.09
C CYS A 137 -9.16 -2.36 11.73
N ILE A 138 -8.81 -3.28 12.63
CA ILE A 138 -9.80 -4.08 13.37
C ILE A 138 -10.63 -3.19 14.31
N LYS A 139 -9.98 -2.27 15.04
CA LYS A 139 -10.65 -1.34 15.95
C LYS A 139 -11.68 -0.46 15.22
N HIS A 140 -11.34 0.05 14.04
CA HIS A 140 -12.21 0.95 13.25
C HIS A 140 -13.04 0.26 12.17
N GLN A 141 -13.03 -1.08 12.14
CA GLN A 141 -13.75 -1.86 11.14
C GLN A 141 -13.40 -1.49 9.69
N ARG A 142 -12.12 -1.19 9.44
CA ARG A 142 -11.62 -0.81 8.12
C ARG A 142 -11.00 -2.00 7.37
N PRO A 143 -11.37 -2.23 6.10
CA PRO A 143 -10.68 -3.21 5.26
C PRO A 143 -9.19 -2.91 5.14
N TRP A 144 -8.40 -3.98 5.22
CA TRP A 144 -6.97 -3.92 5.09
C TRP A 144 -6.46 -5.07 4.24
N ILE A 145 -5.59 -4.80 3.28
CA ILE A 145 -4.90 -5.83 2.50
C ILE A 145 -3.43 -5.80 2.88
N TYR A 146 -3.05 -6.82 3.65
CA TYR A 146 -1.65 -7.15 3.92
C TYR A 146 -1.03 -7.73 2.65
N SER A 147 0.17 -7.26 2.29
CA SER A 147 0.97 -7.85 1.22
C SER A 147 2.46 -7.82 1.58
N GLY A 148 3.18 -8.86 1.18
CA GLY A 148 4.61 -8.99 1.45
C GLY A 148 5.31 -9.76 0.35
N VAL A 149 6.59 -9.45 0.12
CA VAL A 149 7.44 -10.17 -0.84
C VAL A 149 8.74 -10.54 -0.15
N ILE A 150 9.11 -11.82 -0.25
CA ILE A 150 10.36 -12.36 0.29
C ILE A 150 11.00 -13.21 -0.82
N ALA A 151 12.14 -12.75 -1.34
CA ALA A 151 12.81 -13.38 -2.48
C ALA A 151 11.85 -13.58 -3.67
N ALA A 152 11.55 -14.85 -4.03
CA ALA A 152 10.66 -15.21 -5.12
C ALA A 152 9.20 -15.47 -4.68
N TYR A 153 8.88 -15.30 -3.39
CA TYR A 153 7.55 -15.56 -2.84
C TYR A 153 6.82 -14.26 -2.54
N GLY A 154 5.55 -14.22 -2.93
CA GLY A 154 4.59 -13.19 -2.54
C GLY A 154 3.56 -13.76 -1.59
N VAL A 155 3.16 -12.97 -0.60
CA VAL A 155 2.07 -13.28 0.31
C VAL A 155 1.07 -12.14 0.33
N THR A 156 -0.21 -12.47 0.46
CA THR A 156 -1.27 -11.48 0.63
C THR A 156 -2.35 -12.03 1.54
N MET A 157 -2.99 -11.15 2.30
CA MET A 157 -4.14 -11.48 3.13
C MET A 157 -5.15 -10.34 3.08
N ASN A 158 -6.37 -10.66 2.65
CA ASN A 158 -7.48 -9.72 2.63
C ASN A 158 -8.19 -9.79 3.99
N ILE A 159 -8.02 -8.75 4.79
CA ILE A 159 -8.57 -8.64 6.14
C ILE A 159 -9.80 -7.74 6.08
N LEU A 160 -10.96 -8.36 6.22
CA LEU A 160 -12.26 -7.73 6.29
C LEU A 160 -12.75 -7.91 7.73
N PRO A 161 -12.68 -6.87 8.58
CA PRO A 161 -13.08 -6.96 9.97
C PRO A 161 -14.47 -7.59 10.14
N GLY A 162 -14.57 -8.57 11.05
CA GLY A 162 -15.80 -9.33 11.31
C GLY A 162 -16.17 -10.39 10.26
N GLN A 163 -15.43 -10.49 9.14
CA GLN A 163 -15.72 -11.44 8.06
C GLN A 163 -14.60 -12.43 7.78
N THR A 164 -13.33 -11.98 7.85
CA THR A 164 -12.16 -12.85 7.66
C THR A 164 -11.25 -12.84 8.89
N ALA A 165 -10.33 -13.80 8.95
CA ALA A 165 -9.27 -13.81 9.96
C ALA A 165 -8.41 -12.53 9.84
N CYS A 166 -7.98 -11.96 10.96
CA CYS A 166 -7.02 -10.86 10.98
C CYS A 166 -5.58 -11.38 11.06
N LEU A 167 -4.58 -10.50 10.99
CA LEU A 167 -3.17 -10.91 11.09
C LEU A 167 -2.91 -11.62 12.42
N ARG A 168 -3.47 -11.12 13.54
CA ARG A 168 -3.36 -11.77 14.86
C ARG A 168 -4.07 -13.13 14.95
N CYS A 169 -5.08 -13.39 14.12
CA CYS A 169 -5.71 -14.71 14.06
C CYS A 169 -4.77 -15.74 13.42
N ALA A 170 -4.00 -15.33 12.40
CA ALA A 170 -3.03 -16.19 11.73
C ALA A 170 -1.70 -16.28 12.51
N PHE A 171 -1.28 -15.16 13.10
CA PHE A 171 -0.01 -15.00 13.81
C PHE A 171 -0.28 -14.26 15.15
N PRO A 172 -0.58 -14.98 16.23
CA PRO A 172 -1.02 -14.35 17.50
C PRO A 172 0.03 -13.43 18.12
N GLU A 173 1.30 -13.80 18.02
CA GLU A 173 2.42 -13.05 18.59
C GLU A 173 3.35 -12.52 17.50
N LEU A 174 3.90 -11.33 17.73
CA LEU A 174 4.94 -10.78 16.89
C LEU A 174 6.13 -11.77 16.88
N PRO A 175 6.61 -12.21 15.71
CA PRO A 175 7.72 -13.15 15.64
C PRO A 175 8.91 -12.56 16.39
N ARG A 176 9.44 -13.30 17.38
CA ARG A 176 10.72 -12.91 18.00
C ARG A 176 11.76 -12.92 16.89
N LEU A 177 12.37 -11.77 16.59
CA LEU A 177 13.52 -11.70 15.69
C LEU A 177 14.56 -12.71 16.20
N ALA A 178 14.67 -13.85 15.51
CA ALA A 178 15.64 -14.85 15.86
C ALA A 178 17.01 -14.27 15.54
N VAL A 179 17.71 -13.84 16.59
CA VAL A 179 19.13 -13.54 16.55
C VAL A 179 19.81 -14.77 15.94
N HIS A 180 20.37 -14.60 14.74
CA HIS A 180 21.11 -15.62 13.96
C HIS A 180 20.33 -16.78 13.31
N GLN A 181 19.32 -16.49 12.48
CA GLN A 181 19.10 -17.34 11.30
C GLN A 181 18.91 -16.49 10.04
N PRO A 182 19.51 -16.88 8.88
CA PRO A 182 19.27 -16.18 7.64
C PRO A 182 17.76 -16.22 7.32
N VAL A 183 17.23 -15.05 6.99
CA VAL A 183 15.82 -14.71 6.71
C VAL A 183 15.08 -15.71 5.79
N ILE A 184 15.84 -16.53 5.06
CA ILE A 184 15.37 -17.55 4.12
C ILE A 184 14.63 -18.72 4.81
N GLN A 185 15.00 -19.10 6.04
CA GLN A 185 14.42 -20.32 6.67
C GLN A 185 13.04 -20.12 7.31
N GLN A 186 12.72 -18.92 7.80
CA GLN A 186 11.41 -18.67 8.40
C GLN A 186 10.29 -18.58 7.36
N GLY A 187 10.57 -18.07 6.16
CA GLY A 187 9.64 -18.13 5.04
C GLY A 187 9.35 -19.57 4.59
N TYR A 188 10.36 -20.45 4.63
CA TYR A 188 10.19 -21.85 4.22
C TYR A 188 9.38 -22.69 5.21
N SER A 189 9.50 -22.47 6.53
CA SER A 189 8.68 -23.20 7.52
C SER A 189 7.23 -22.71 7.59
N MET A 190 6.90 -21.60 6.93
CA MET A 190 5.55 -21.02 6.90
C MET A 190 4.74 -21.41 5.65
N VAL A 191 5.33 -22.17 4.70
CA VAL A 191 4.67 -22.62 3.45
C VAL A 191 4.66 -24.16 3.34
N SER A 192 5.02 -24.88 4.40
CA SER A 192 5.02 -26.35 4.48
C SER A 192 4.17 -26.87 5.63
#